data_AF-A0ABC8L766-F1
#
_entry.id   AF-A0ABC8L766-F1
#
_cell.length_a   1.000
_cell.length_b   1.000
_cell.length_c   1.000
_cell.angle_alpha   90.00
_cell.angle_beta   90.00
_cell.angle_gamma   90.00
#
_symmetry.space_group_name_H-M   'P 1'
#
loop_
_entity.id
_entity.type
_entity.pdbx_description
1 polymer ?
#
loop_
_entity_poly.entity_id
_entity_poly.type
_entity_poly.pdbx_seq_one_letter_code
_entity_poly.pdbx_strand_id
1 'polypeptide(L)' 'MESSPTEACTCDDYKTAEPDRRSDVAWRKELNAAGLAWSFSNNRNERITSHSEYMAFVISSLVAEGLAIR' A
#
# COMPACT_ATOMS: atom_id res chain seq x y z
N MET A 1 -10.46 -43.48 -31.98
CA MET A 1 -11.36 -42.29 -31.98
C MET A 1 -11.45 -41.83 -30.55
N GLU A 2 -10.90 -40.63 -30.31
CA GLU A 2 -10.77 -39.97 -29.02
C GLU A 2 -12.09 -39.91 -28.25
N SER A 3 -12.00 -40.04 -26.92
CA SER A 3 -12.99 -39.46 -26.02
C SER A 3 -12.21 -38.68 -24.97
N SER A 4 -12.33 -37.37 -25.09
CA SER A 4 -11.66 -36.34 -24.32
C SER A 4 -11.98 -36.45 -22.82
N PRO A 5 -11.04 -36.16 -21.92
CA PRO A 5 -11.34 -36.03 -20.51
C PRO A 5 -12.15 -34.75 -20.28
N THR A 6 -13.25 -34.86 -19.55
CA THR A 6 -14.07 -33.75 -19.08
C THR A 6 -13.20 -32.79 -18.27
N GLU A 7 -12.88 -31.63 -18.83
CA GLU A 7 -12.27 -30.54 -18.06
C GLU A 7 -13.31 -30.07 -17.03
N ALA A 8 -13.10 -30.46 -15.78
CA ALA A 8 -13.79 -29.86 -14.65
C ALA A 8 -13.51 -28.36 -14.67
N CYS A 9 -14.54 -27.53 -14.68
CA CYS A 9 -14.40 -26.10 -14.48
C CYS A 9 -13.67 -25.87 -13.16
N THR A 10 -12.40 -25.50 -13.21
CA THR A 10 -11.69 -24.99 -12.05
C THR A 10 -12.39 -23.71 -11.66
N CYS A 11 -13.07 -23.71 -10.51
CA CYS A 11 -13.38 -22.47 -9.85
C CYS A 11 -12.04 -21.86 -9.48
N ASP A 12 -11.52 -20.96 -10.31
CA ASP A 12 -10.46 -20.07 -9.89
C ASP A 12 -10.99 -19.37 -8.64
N ASP A 13 -10.44 -19.76 -7.50
CA ASP A 13 -10.60 -19.06 -6.24
C ASP A 13 -10.14 -17.64 -6.54
N TYR A 14 -11.10 -16.72 -6.76
CA TYR A 14 -10.82 -15.31 -6.98
C TYR A 14 -10.29 -14.75 -5.67
N LYS A 15 -9.03 -15.08 -5.35
CA LYS A 15 -8.24 -14.42 -4.36
C LYS A 15 -8.09 -13.02 -4.89
N THR A 16 -8.99 -12.15 -4.45
CA THR A 16 -8.93 -10.73 -4.79
C THR A 16 -7.54 -10.30 -4.33
N ALA A 17 -6.67 -10.00 -5.29
CA ALA A 17 -5.30 -9.62 -4.99
C ALA A 17 -5.38 -8.25 -4.31
N GLU A 18 -5.46 -8.28 -2.98
CA GLU A 18 -5.42 -7.08 -2.16
C GLU A 18 -4.12 -6.34 -2.52
N PRO A 19 -4.21 -5.06 -2.92
CA PRO A 19 -3.03 -4.29 -3.27
C PRO A 19 -2.09 -4.18 -2.06
N ASP A 20 -0.80 -4.45 -2.28
CA ASP A 20 0.23 -4.27 -1.26
C ASP A 20 0.35 -2.77 -0.92
N ARG A 21 0.24 -2.43 0.36
CA ARG A 21 0.32 -1.05 0.84
C ARG A 21 1.66 -0.81 1.51
N ARG A 22 2.35 0.25 1.08
CA ARG A 22 3.55 0.77 1.75
C ARG A 22 3.30 2.19 2.21
N SER A 23 3.68 2.49 3.44
CA SER A 23 3.64 3.85 4.01
C SER A 23 4.94 4.14 4.73
N ASP A 24 5.41 5.37 4.63
CA ASP A 24 6.62 5.85 5.26
C ASP A 24 6.43 7.28 5.78
N VAL A 25 7.11 7.62 6.87
CA VAL A 25 7.08 8.95 7.48
C VAL A 25 8.47 9.44 7.79
N ALA A 26 8.75 10.68 7.40
CA ALA A 26 9.93 11.42 7.76
C ALA A 26 9.55 12.57 8.69
N TRP A 27 10.19 12.70 9.85
CA TRP A 27 9.99 13.83 10.76
C TRP A 27 11.29 14.61 10.96
N ARG A 28 11.20 15.95 10.89
CA ARG A 28 12.28 16.88 11.16
C ARG A 28 11.93 17.73 12.38
N LYS A 29 12.62 17.44 13.49
CA LYS A 29 12.39 18.09 14.78
C LYS A 29 12.70 19.59 14.74
N GLU A 30 13.73 20.01 14.01
CA GLU A 30 14.17 21.42 13.97
C GLU A 30 13.12 22.33 13.33
N LEU A 31 12.33 21.77 12.42
CA LEU A 31 11.28 22.48 11.70
C LEU A 31 9.88 22.15 12.23
N ASN A 32 9.77 21.27 13.24
CA ASN A 32 8.51 20.66 13.68
C ASN A 32 7.63 20.25 12.49
N ALA A 33 8.22 19.54 11.54
CA ALA A 33 7.59 19.22 10.27
C ALA A 33 7.70 17.74 9.97
N ALA A 34 6.67 17.17 9.35
CA ALA A 34 6.69 15.79 8.88
C ALA A 34 6.30 15.69 7.42
N GLY A 35 6.90 14.75 6.72
CA GLY A 35 6.47 14.26 5.41
C GLY A 35 5.89 12.87 5.57
N LEU A 36 4.74 12.64 4.95
CA LEU A 36 4.09 11.34 4.85
C LEU A 36 4.09 10.92 3.38
N ALA A 37 4.42 9.66 3.11
CA ALA A 37 4.21 9.07 1.80
C ALA A 37 3.56 7.70 1.93
N TRP A 38 2.71 7.36 0.96
CA TRP A 38 2.21 6.00 0.80
C TRP A 38 2.07 5.63 -0.68
N SER A 39 2.10 4.33 -0.95
CA SER A 39 1.84 3.77 -2.27
C SER A 39 1.11 2.44 -2.17
N PHE A 40 0.21 2.21 -3.13
CA PHE A 40 -0.37 0.90 -3.37
C PHE A 40 0.29 0.27 -4.60
N SER A 41 0.65 -1.00 -4.48
CA SER A 41 1.21 -1.79 -5.56
C SER A 41 0.34 -3.01 -5.83
N ASN A 42 0.29 -3.47 -7.08
CA ASN A 42 -0.37 -4.73 -7.40
C ASN A 42 0.52 -5.93 -7.03
N ASN A 43 0.01 -7.14 -7.25
CA ASN A 43 0.75 -8.40 -7.03
C ASN A 43 2.00 -8.57 -7.91
N ARG A 44 2.17 -7.75 -8.96
CA ARG A 44 3.38 -7.66 -9.79
C ARG A 44 4.36 -6.59 -9.30
N ASN A 45 4.08 -6.01 -8.13
CA ASN A 45 4.84 -4.92 -7.53
C ASN A 45 4.87 -3.64 -8.41
N GLU A 46 3.90 -3.49 -9.32
CA GLU A 46 3.70 -2.28 -10.11
C GLU A 46 2.89 -1.28 -9.29
N ARG A 47 3.35 -0.02 -9.24
CA ARG A 47 2.69 1.03 -8.47
C ARG A 47 1.37 1.43 -9.11
N ILE A 48 0.26 1.17 -8.42
CA ILE A 48 -1.09 1.56 -8.84
C ILE A 48 -1.30 3.05 -8.58
N THR A 49 -0.98 3.48 -7.36
CA THR A 49 -1.13 4.88 -6.93
C THR A 49 -0.15 5.18 -5.81
N SER A 50 0.10 6.47 -5.61
CA SER A 50 0.87 6.95 -4.48
C SER A 50 0.41 8.34 -4.08
N HIS A 51 0.69 8.70 -2.85
CA HIS A 51 0.48 10.04 -2.36
C HIS A 51 1.63 10.45 -1.45
N SER A 52 1.89 11.75 -1.43
CA SER A 52 2.84 12.36 -0.50
C SER A 52 2.24 13.66 0.01
N GLU A 53 2.32 13.87 1.31
CA GLU A 53 1.77 15.02 1.99
C GLU A 53 2.81 15.61 2.94
N TYR A 54 2.81 16.95 3.06
CA TYR A 54 3.65 17.66 4.01
C TYR A 54 2.77 18.23 5.13
N MET A 55 3.19 17.99 6.37
CA MET A 55 2.50 18.40 7.59
C MET A 55 3.39 19.34 8.39
N ALA A 56 2.92 20.56 8.63
CA ALA A 56 3.56 21.52 9.52
C ALA A 56 3.07 21.35 10.96
N PHE A 57 3.87 21.82 11.93
CA PHE A 57 3.56 21.80 13.37
C PHE A 57 3.45 20.41 14.00
N VAL A 58 4.22 19.44 13.48
CA VAL A 58 4.34 18.11 14.08
C VAL A 58 5.30 18.17 15.26
N ILE A 59 4.72 18.16 16.45
CA ILE A 59 5.40 18.40 17.73
C ILE A 59 6.20 17.21 18.26
N SER A 60 6.02 16.00 17.70
CA SER A 60 6.77 14.80 18.11
C SER A 60 6.76 13.72 17.03
N SER A 61 7.72 12.79 17.10
CA SER A 61 7.76 11.59 16.24
C SER A 61 6.52 10.74 16.39
N LEU A 62 5.98 10.61 17.61
CA LEU A 62 4.76 9.83 17.87
C LEU A 62 3.55 10.39 17.09
N VAL A 63 3.41 11.71 17.02
CA VAL A 63 2.37 12.37 16.21
C VAL A 63 2.61 12.13 14.72
N ALA A 64 3.87 12.16 14.28
CA ALA A 64 4.23 11.87 12.89
C ALA A 64 3.87 10.43 12.48
N GLU A 65 4.22 9.45 13.32
CA GLU A 65 3.92 8.03 13.09
C GLU A 65 2.40 7.77 13.09
N GLY A 66 1.65 8.40 13.99
CA GLY A 66 0.18 8.33 14.00
C GLY A 66 -0.45 8.84 12.71
N LEU A 67 0.13 9.88 12.08
CA LEU A 67 -0.32 10.38 10.78
C LEU A 67 -0.04 9.39 9.62
N ALA A 68 0.90 8.46 9.80
CA ALA A 68 1.23 7.42 8.82
C ALA A 68 0.17 6.33 8.69
N ILE A 69 -0.58 6.11 9.77
CA ILE A 69 -1.60 5.08 9.87
C ILE A 69 -2.87 5.65 9.21
N ARG A 70 -3.16 5.21 7.98
CA ARG A 70 -4.42 5.48 7.27
C ARG A 70 -5.03 4.18 6.76
#